data_AF-A0A9E7AH98-F1
#
_entry.id   AF-A0A9E7AH98-F1
#
_cell.length_a   1.000
_cell.length_b   1.000
_cell.length_c   1.000
_cell.angle_alpha   90.00
_cell.angle_beta   90.00
_cell.angle_gamma   90.00
#
_symmetry.space_group_name_H-M   'P 1'
#
loop_
_entity.id
_entity.type
_entity.pdbx_description
1 polymer ?
#
loop_
_entity_poly.entity_id
_entity_poly.type
_entity_poly.pdbx_seq_one_letter_code
_entity_poly.pdbx_strand_id
1 'polypeptide(L)'
;MSPTFTGQVREVFHQAIPAQGQRLAAHLIQRLPVCPIPEIARLGRTLRKWKDAFDDYFDTGGVSNGSTEAINGHYRAGQTRRQRLPQPHQLPTPNAPHRRRSRCLHPHSTLKSP
;
A
#
# COMPACT_ATOMS: atom_id res chain seq x y z
N MET A 1 19.83 4.92 -28.33
CA MET A 1 19.78 4.39 -26.96
C MET A 1 18.89 3.17 -26.96
N SER A 2 19.36 2.02 -26.45
CA SER A 2 18.50 0.83 -26.33
C SER A 2 17.43 1.08 -25.26
N PRO A 3 16.17 0.70 -25.50
CA PRO A 3 15.10 0.89 -24.51
C PRO A 3 15.39 0.06 -23.27
N THR A 4 15.17 0.66 -22.09
CA THR A 4 15.22 -0.04 -20.80
C THR A 4 14.20 -1.17 -20.76
N PHE A 5 14.36 -2.14 -19.86
CA PHE A 5 13.38 -3.23 -19.70
C PHE A 5 11.96 -2.69 -19.53
N THR A 6 11.77 -1.67 -18.71
CA THR A 6 10.48 -0.99 -18.51
C THR A 6 9.98 -0.32 -19.79
N GLY A 7 10.86 0.26 -20.60
CA GLY A 7 10.51 0.81 -21.91
C GLY A 7 9.99 -0.26 -22.88
N GLN A 8 10.65 -1.42 -22.93
CA GLN A 8 10.23 -2.55 -23.76
C GLN A 8 8.87 -3.10 -23.32
N VAL A 9 8.65 -3.24 -22.01
CA VAL A 9 7.36 -3.65 -21.46
C VAL A 9 6.28 -2.61 -21.78
N ARG A 10 6.60 -1.31 -21.67
CA ARG A 10 5.68 -0.24 -22.03
C ARG A 10 5.27 -0.33 -23.50
N GLU A 11 6.21 -0.56 -24.41
CA GLU A 11 5.92 -0.68 -25.84
C GLU A 11 4.92 -1.79 -26.17
N VAL A 12 4.89 -2.89 -25.41
CA VAL A 12 3.92 -3.98 -25.60
C VAL A 12 2.48 -3.48 -25.47
N PHE A 13 2.21 -2.64 -24.47
CA PHE A 13 0.86 -2.17 -24.14
C PHE A 13 0.45 -0.89 -24.88
N HIS A 14 1.40 -0.17 -25.48
CA HIS A 14 1.15 1.11 -26.14
C HIS A 14 1.08 1.01 -27.68
N GLN A 15 1.00 -0.19 -28.25
CA GLN A 15 0.80 -0.34 -29.69
C GLN A 15 -0.62 0.03 -30.11
N ALA A 16 -0.75 0.76 -31.22
CA ALA A 16 -2.05 1.09 -31.81
C ALA A 16 -2.74 -0.15 -32.42
N ILE A 17 -1.97 -1.18 -32.76
CA ILE A 17 -2.45 -2.42 -33.36
C ILE A 17 -2.21 -3.58 -32.38
N PRO A 18 -3.24 -4.26 -31.88
CA PRO A 18 -3.10 -5.33 -30.87
C PRO A 18 -2.12 -6.43 -31.29
N ALA A 19 -2.15 -6.85 -32.56
CA ALA A 19 -1.24 -7.86 -33.09
C ALA A 19 0.25 -7.47 -33.01
N GLN A 20 0.57 -6.16 -33.03
CA GLN A 20 1.95 -5.70 -32.83
C GLN A 20 2.36 -5.82 -31.37
N GLY A 21 1.46 -5.46 -30.44
CA GLY A 21 1.66 -5.66 -29.00
C GLY A 21 1.87 -7.12 -28.65
N GLN A 22 1.05 -8.01 -29.22
CA GLN A 22 1.15 -9.46 -29.03
C GLN A 22 2.48 -10.03 -29.55
N ARG A 23 3.00 -9.55 -30.68
CA ARG A 23 4.34 -9.94 -31.18
C ARG A 23 5.46 -9.52 -30.23
N LEU A 24 5.40 -8.30 -29.69
CA LEU A 24 6.37 -7.81 -28.71
C LEU A 24 6.28 -8.60 -27.39
N ALA A 25 5.06 -8.91 -26.94
CA ALA A 25 4.78 -9.77 -25.80
C ALA A 25 5.42 -11.16 -25.97
N ALA A 26 5.20 -11.80 -27.11
CA ALA A 26 5.80 -13.11 -27.41
C ALA A 26 7.33 -13.06 -27.39
N HIS A 27 7.92 -11.99 -27.92
CA HIS A 27 9.37 -11.80 -27.89
C HIS A 27 9.92 -11.63 -26.46
N LEU A 28 9.21 -10.91 -25.59
CA LEU A 28 9.58 -10.79 -24.17
C LEU A 28 9.46 -12.14 -23.44
N ILE A 29 8.38 -12.88 -23.63
CA ILE A 29 8.19 -14.20 -22.98
C ILE A 29 9.31 -15.19 -23.36
N GLN A 30 9.86 -15.08 -24.57
CA GLN A 30 11.00 -15.88 -24.99
C GLN A 30 12.30 -15.43 -24.34
N ARG A 31 12.57 -14.12 -24.29
CA ARG A 31 13.86 -13.56 -23.85
C ARG A 31 14.02 -13.45 -22.33
N LEU A 32 12.96 -13.13 -21.60
CA LEU A 32 13.08 -12.83 -20.17
C LEU A 32 13.59 -14.01 -19.34
N PRO A 33 13.16 -15.27 -19.56
CA PRO A 33 13.64 -16.40 -18.77
C PRO A 33 15.15 -16.68 -18.86
N VAL A 34 15.81 -16.20 -19.93
CA VAL A 34 17.27 -16.35 -20.11
C VAL A 34 18.06 -15.13 -19.64
N CYS A 35 17.40 -14.09 -19.11
CA CYS A 35 18.09 -12.93 -18.58
C CYS A 35 18.99 -13.33 -17.40
N PRO A 36 20.22 -12.77 -17.30
CA PRO A 36 21.15 -13.07 -16.21
C PRO A 36 20.71 -12.49 -14.86
N ILE A 37 19.73 -11.57 -14.85
CA ILE A 37 19.15 -10.98 -13.65
C ILE A 37 18.04 -11.92 -13.13
N PRO A 38 18.19 -12.55 -11.95
CA PRO A 38 17.27 -13.58 -11.47
C PRO A 38 15.81 -13.14 -11.35
N GLU A 39 15.57 -11.91 -10.92
CA GLU A 39 14.24 -11.34 -10.75
C GLU A 39 13.51 -11.20 -12.09
N ILE A 40 14.22 -10.77 -13.13
CA ILE A 40 13.70 -10.65 -14.49
C ILE A 40 13.43 -12.04 -15.09
N ALA A 41 14.35 -13.00 -14.86
CA ALA A 41 14.15 -14.37 -15.29
C ALA A 41 12.92 -15.03 -14.64
N ARG A 42 12.70 -14.76 -13.35
CA ARG A 42 11.51 -15.21 -12.63
C ARG A 42 10.25 -14.59 -13.20
N LEU A 43 10.24 -13.28 -13.47
CA LEU A 43 9.13 -12.61 -14.14
C LEU A 43 8.83 -13.25 -15.50
N GLY A 44 9.86 -13.49 -16.31
CA GLY A 44 9.71 -14.17 -17.61
C GLY A 44 9.06 -15.55 -17.50
N ARG A 45 9.45 -16.36 -16.50
CA ARG A 45 8.83 -17.67 -16.24
C ARG A 45 7.36 -17.53 -15.84
N THR A 46 7.03 -16.55 -15.02
CA THR A 46 5.64 -16.25 -14.66
C THR A 46 4.84 -15.85 -15.90
N LEU A 47 5.32 -14.91 -16.70
CA LEU A 47 4.63 -14.49 -17.93
C LEU A 47 4.44 -15.64 -18.91
N ARG A 48 5.43 -16.54 -19.04
CA ARG A 48 5.31 -17.75 -19.86
C ARG A 48 4.20 -18.69 -19.36
N LYS A 49 4.07 -18.86 -18.04
CA LYS A 49 3.01 -19.68 -17.43
C LYS A 49 1.62 -19.08 -17.68
N TRP A 50 1.51 -17.76 -17.71
CA TRP A 50 0.26 -17.02 -17.89
C TRP A 50 0.08 -16.49 -19.31
N LYS A 51 0.74 -17.11 -20.31
CA LYS A 51 0.75 -16.60 -21.68
C LYS A 51 -0.66 -16.42 -22.24
N ASP A 52 -1.53 -17.40 -22.07
CA ASP A 52 -2.88 -17.36 -22.65
C ASP A 52 -3.70 -16.20 -22.07
N ALA A 53 -3.72 -16.05 -20.74
CA ALA A 53 -4.35 -14.91 -20.07
C ALA A 53 -3.70 -13.56 -20.43
N PHE A 54 -2.42 -13.56 -20.78
CA PHE A 54 -1.73 -12.36 -21.24
C PHE A 54 -2.07 -12.02 -22.69
N ASP A 55 -2.34 -13.00 -23.53
CA ASP A 55 -2.80 -12.79 -24.90
C ASP A 55 -4.26 -12.27 -24.93
N ASP A 56 -5.13 -12.78 -24.04
CA ASP A 56 -6.52 -12.32 -23.90
C ASP A 56 -6.65 -10.81 -23.65
N TYR A 57 -5.62 -10.19 -23.03
CA TYR A 57 -5.54 -8.74 -22.86
C TYR A 57 -5.63 -7.99 -24.20
N PHE A 58 -4.97 -8.50 -25.24
CA PHE A 58 -4.97 -7.88 -26.57
C PHE A 58 -6.29 -8.14 -27.30
N ASP A 59 -6.88 -9.32 -27.11
CA ASP A 59 -8.16 -9.70 -27.72
C ASP A 59 -9.35 -8.88 -27.16
N THR A 60 -9.25 -8.43 -25.91
CA THR A 60 -10.23 -7.53 -25.28
C THR A 60 -10.06 -6.05 -25.68
N GLY A 61 -9.12 -5.73 -26.57
CA GLY A 61 -8.86 -4.36 -27.02
C GLY A 61 -8.14 -3.49 -25.99
N GLY A 62 -7.45 -4.10 -25.02
CA GLY A 62 -6.66 -3.40 -24.00
C GLY A 62 -7.52 -2.84 -22.87
N VAL A 63 -7.85 -3.70 -21.89
CA VAL A 63 -8.52 -3.27 -20.67
C VAL A 63 -7.61 -2.39 -19.80
N SER A 64 -8.17 -1.37 -19.15
CA SER A 64 -7.42 -0.46 -18.28
C SER A 64 -7.41 -0.93 -16.82
N ASN A 65 -6.26 -0.80 -16.15
CA ASN A 65 -6.12 -1.06 -14.72
C ASN A 65 -6.58 0.12 -13.83
N GLY A 66 -6.96 1.25 -14.44
CA GLY A 66 -7.18 2.51 -13.71
C GLY A 66 -8.24 2.44 -12.61
N SER A 67 -9.35 1.73 -12.83
CA SER A 67 -10.40 1.58 -11.81
C SER A 67 -9.93 0.77 -10.60
N THR A 68 -9.22 -0.33 -10.83
CA THR A 68 -8.62 -1.15 -9.76
C THR A 68 -7.54 -0.37 -9.01
N GLU A 69 -6.74 0.42 -9.73
CA GLU A 69 -5.73 1.30 -9.11
C GLU A 69 -6.35 2.41 -8.27
N ALA A 70 -7.45 3.02 -8.71
CA ALA A 70 -8.17 4.04 -7.95
C ALA A 70 -8.69 3.47 -6.62
N ILE A 71 -9.29 2.28 -6.64
CA ILE A 71 -9.78 1.59 -5.43
C ILE A 71 -8.61 1.27 -4.49
N ASN A 72 -7.53 0.68 -5.01
CA ASN A 72 -6.35 0.34 -4.23
C ASN A 72 -5.69 1.59 -3.63
N GLY A 73 -5.64 2.68 -4.39
CA GLY A 73 -5.12 3.96 -3.93
C GLY A 73 -5.95 4.51 -2.76
N HIS A 74 -7.28 4.46 -2.84
CA HIS A 74 -8.15 4.87 -1.75
C HIS A 74 -7.94 4.01 -0.49
N TYR A 75 -7.83 2.70 -0.64
CA TYR A 75 -7.55 1.79 0.48
C TYR A 75 -6.22 2.13 1.17
N ARG A 76 -5.13 2.30 0.40
CA ARG A 76 -3.82 2.67 0.92
C ARG A 76 -3.84 4.03 1.63
N ALA A 77 -4.52 5.02 1.05
CA ALA A 77 -4.68 6.34 1.64
C ALA A 77 -5.50 6.31 2.94
N GLY A 78 -6.53 5.46 3.03
CA GLY A 78 -7.31 5.24 4.25
C GLY A 78 -6.52 4.49 5.34
N GLN A 79 -5.61 3.60 4.97
CA GLN A 79 -4.72 2.93 5.92
C GLN A 79 -3.71 3.88 6.56
N THR A 80 -3.12 4.79 5.78
CA THR A 80 -2.20 5.82 6.31
C THR A 80 -2.96 6.89 7.08
N ARG A 81 -4.14 7.27 6.60
CA ARG A 81 -5.09 8.16 7.28
C ARG A 81 -6.06 7.35 8.13
N ARG A 82 -5.54 6.55 9.09
CA ARG A 82 -6.36 6.10 10.21
C ARG A 82 -6.84 7.35 10.92
N GLN A 83 -8.04 7.80 10.57
CA GLN A 83 -8.75 8.82 11.33
C GLN A 83 -8.83 8.24 12.73
N ARG A 84 -8.02 8.78 13.64
CA ARG A 84 -8.18 8.51 15.06
C ARG A 84 -9.61 8.94 15.34
N LEU A 85 -10.49 7.96 15.50
CA LEU A 85 -11.87 8.20 15.88
C LEU A 85 -11.81 9.15 17.07
N PRO A 86 -12.59 10.26 17.08
CA PRO A 86 -12.64 11.11 18.26
C PRO A 86 -12.88 10.23 19.47
N GLN A 87 -12.07 10.39 20.53
CA GLN A 87 -12.32 9.64 21.75
C GLN A 87 -13.76 9.94 22.19
N PRO A 88 -14.59 8.92 22.44
CA PRO A 88 -15.89 9.17 23.06
C PRO A 88 -15.63 9.91 24.37
N HIS A 89 -16.33 11.03 24.57
CA HIS A 89 -16.21 11.80 25.79
C HIS A 89 -16.58 10.88 26.95
N GLN A 90 -15.68 10.75 27.93
CA GLN A 90 -15.95 9.96 29.13
C GLN A 90 -17.17 10.58 29.81
N LEU A 91 -18.19 9.76 30.10
CA LEU A 91 -19.36 10.19 30.87
C LEU A 91 -18.86 10.72 32.22
N PRO A 92 -19.45 11.81 32.75
CA PRO A 92 -19.07 12.32 34.07
C PRO A 92 -19.17 11.19 35.11
N THR A 93 -18.10 10.97 35.86
CA THR A 93 -18.11 10.01 36.96
C THR A 93 -19.14 10.45 38.00
N PRO A 94 -20.01 9.56 38.50
CA PRO A 94 -20.94 9.89 39.57
C PRO A 94 -20.17 10.41 40.78
N ASN A 95 -20.54 11.59 41.28
CA ASN A 95 -19.87 12.22 42.42
C ASN A 95 -19.89 11.27 43.63
N ALA A 96 -18.70 10.90 44.12
CA ALA A 96 -18.58 10.14 45.36
C ALA A 96 -19.03 11.00 46.56
N PRO A 97 -19.73 10.42 47.56
CA PRO A 97 -20.28 11.19 48.66
C PRO A 97 -19.17 11.84 49.50
N HIS A 98 -19.30 13.15 49.69
CA HIS A 98 -18.30 14.03 50.30
C HIS A 98 -18.15 13.73 51.80
N ARG A 99 -17.13 12.96 52.20
CA ARG A 99 -16.83 12.67 53.61
C ARG A 99 -16.05 13.84 54.23
N ARG A 100 -16.74 14.71 55.01
CA ARG A 100 -16.11 15.77 55.83
C ARG A 100 -15.08 15.14 56.78
N ARG A 101 -13.79 15.47 56.61
CA ARG A 101 -12.75 15.20 57.62
C ARG A 101 -12.46 16.48 58.41
N SER A 102 -12.68 16.40 59.72
CA SER A 102 -12.39 17.45 60.70
C SER A 102 -10.88 17.74 60.74
N ARG A 103 -10.50 19.02 60.65
CA ARG A 103 -9.11 19.50 60.73
C ARG A 103 -8.64 19.46 62.18
N CYS A 104 -7.68 18.59 62.50
CA CYS A 104 -6.82 18.74 63.68
C CYS A 104 -5.57 19.52 63.26
N LEU A 105 -5.44 20.74 63.78
CA LEU A 105 -4.23 21.56 63.67
C LEU A 105 -3.25 21.10 64.75
N HIS A 106 -2.07 20.64 64.36
CA HIS A 106 -0.94 20.47 65.29
C HIS A 106 0.12 21.54 65.00
N PRO A 107 0.64 22.22 66.03
CA PRO A 107 1.60 23.32 65.88
C PRO A 107 3.01 22.83 65.52
N HIS A 108 3.74 23.64 64.79
CA HIS A 108 5.13 23.42 64.39
C HIS A 108 6.08 23.80 65.53
N SER A 109 7.08 22.97 65.80
CA SER A 109 8.21 23.32 66.67
C SER A 109 9.44 23.60 65.80
N THR A 110 9.98 24.81 65.92
CA THR A 110 11.21 25.26 65.26
C THR A 110 12.39 25.05 66.19
N LEU A 111 13.32 24.18 65.81
CA LEU A 111 14.67 24.14 66.38
C LEU A 111 15.64 24.66 65.33
N LYS A 112 16.34 25.75 65.68
CA LYS A 112 17.52 26.28 64.97
C LYS A 112 18.74 25.42 65.36
N SER A 113 19.53 25.01 64.38
CA SER A 113 20.84 24.38 64.56
C SER A 113 21.89 25.41 65.07
N PRO A 114 23.07 24.95 65.55
CA PRO A 114 23.76 25.37 66.79
C PRO A 114 24.26 26.81 66.85
#